data_AF-A0A3B8NRA6-F1
#
_entry.id   AF-A0A3B8NRA6-F1
#
_cell.length_a   1.000
_cell.length_b   1.000
_cell.length_c   1.000
_cell.angle_alpha   90.00
_cell.angle_beta   90.00
_cell.angle_gamma   90.00
#
_symmetry.space_group_name_H-M   'P 1'
#
loop_
_entity.id
_entity.type
_entity.pdbx_description
1 polymer ?
#
loop_
_entity_poly.entity_id
_entity_poly.type
_entity_poly.pdbx_seq_one_letter_code
_entity_poly.pdbx_strand_id
1 'polypeptide(L)'
;MIDNVDAVKLLDSKRDDGVFVATMNANNVHFGLPTVTSNEKLDFPISGAMSKASNVALGLALAQPDRKVFCLDGDGSLLMNLGAMVTISNSAPKNLVHVLFNNKVYAVTGGQPIPGSENSDWEGMAKSAGYASVFTFDNLEDLTNGIDEALAATGPVFIHLEIKPEIENTPVQFRTRPKRNVHTAIADLPETLGVKR
;
A
#
# COMPACT_ATOMS: atom_id res chain seq x y z
N MET A 1 10.61 -14.52 -2.55
CA MET A 1 9.64 -13.53 -3.04
C MET A 1 8.24 -13.93 -2.65
N ILE A 2 7.48 -12.97 -2.12
CA ILE A 2 6.15 -13.14 -1.55
C ILE A 2 5.10 -13.07 -2.66
N ASP A 3 4.04 -13.88 -2.59
CA ASP A 3 2.88 -13.74 -3.47
C ASP A 3 2.02 -12.55 -3.03
N ASN A 4 1.54 -11.74 -3.99
CA ASN A 4 0.82 -10.50 -3.71
C ASN A 4 -0.40 -10.73 -2.81
N VAL A 5 -1.21 -11.73 -3.18
CA VAL A 5 -2.44 -12.09 -2.47
C VAL A 5 -2.15 -12.55 -1.04
N ASP A 6 -1.05 -13.27 -0.81
CA ASP A 6 -0.71 -13.79 0.51
C ASP A 6 -0.22 -12.67 1.44
N ALA A 7 0.56 -11.71 0.91
CA ALA A 7 0.91 -10.50 1.66
C ALA A 7 -0.33 -9.71 2.07
N VAL A 8 -1.28 -9.48 1.14
CA VAL A 8 -2.52 -8.75 1.45
C VAL A 8 -3.36 -9.50 2.48
N LYS A 9 -3.52 -10.83 2.37
CA LYS A 9 -4.25 -11.64 3.35
C LYS A 9 -3.63 -11.58 4.74
N LEU A 10 -2.31 -11.66 4.83
CA LEU A 10 -1.61 -11.60 6.10
C LEU A 10 -1.80 -10.23 6.77
N LEU A 11 -1.62 -9.15 6.02
CA LEU A 11 -1.89 -7.79 6.50
C LEU A 11 -3.36 -7.62 6.92
N ASP A 12 -4.31 -8.13 6.13
CA ASP A 12 -5.74 -8.09 6.43
C ASP A 12 -6.08 -8.82 7.73
N SER A 13 -5.45 -9.97 7.99
CA SER A 13 -5.64 -10.73 9.23
C SER A 13 -5.18 -10.00 10.49
N LYS A 14 -4.37 -8.94 10.35
CA LYS A 14 -3.77 -8.15 11.43
C LYS A 14 -4.22 -6.69 11.44
N ARG A 15 -5.14 -6.30 10.55
CA ARG A 15 -5.50 -4.89 10.37
C ARG A 15 -6.51 -4.36 11.38
N ASP A 16 -7.21 -5.25 12.08
CA ASP A 16 -8.37 -4.93 12.92
C ASP A 16 -9.37 -4.01 12.21
N ASP A 17 -9.50 -2.77 12.65
CA ASP A 17 -10.37 -1.73 12.08
C ASP A 17 -9.59 -0.70 11.23
N GLY A 18 -8.35 -1.01 10.88
CA GLY A 18 -7.49 -0.17 10.06
C GLY A 18 -7.96 -0.02 8.61
N VAL A 19 -7.69 1.14 8.03
CA VAL A 19 -8.06 1.47 6.64
C VAL A 19 -6.93 1.05 5.70
N PHE A 20 -7.26 0.31 4.65
CA PHE A 20 -6.33 0.04 3.55
C PHE A 20 -6.48 1.09 2.47
N VAL A 21 -5.41 1.83 2.19
CA VAL A 21 -5.33 2.76 1.07
C VAL A 21 -4.35 2.17 0.07
N ALA A 22 -4.87 1.62 -1.02
CA ALA A 22 -4.08 0.78 -1.90
C ALA A 22 -3.99 1.35 -3.32
N THR A 23 -2.85 1.15 -3.98
CA THR A 23 -2.67 1.44 -5.40
C THR A 23 -1.75 0.42 -6.07
N MET A 24 -1.76 0.43 -7.41
CA MET A 24 -0.93 -0.42 -8.27
C MET A 24 -0.82 -1.87 -7.79
N ASN A 25 0.38 -2.33 -7.44
CA ASN A 25 0.65 -3.73 -7.09
C ASN A 25 -0.26 -4.21 -5.94
N ALA A 26 -0.52 -3.40 -4.91
CA ALA A 26 -1.43 -3.79 -3.84
C ALA A 26 -2.90 -3.87 -4.29
N ASN A 27 -3.28 -3.12 -5.32
CA ASN A 27 -4.58 -3.22 -6.00
C ASN A 27 -4.61 -4.33 -7.06
N ASN A 28 -3.61 -5.23 -7.06
CA ASN A 28 -3.42 -6.25 -8.09
C ASN A 28 -3.43 -5.63 -9.52
N VAL A 29 -3.27 -6.44 -10.57
CA VAL A 29 -3.38 -5.99 -11.97
C VAL A 29 -4.81 -5.59 -12.38
N HIS A 30 -5.80 -5.80 -11.49
CA HIS A 30 -7.22 -5.51 -11.71
C HIS A 30 -7.70 -4.20 -11.08
N PHE A 31 -6.81 -3.35 -10.56
CA PHE A 31 -7.12 -2.02 -10.02
C PHE A 31 -8.07 -1.99 -8.82
N GLY A 32 -8.10 -3.05 -8.02
CA GLY A 32 -8.75 -3.10 -6.73
C GLY A 32 -8.07 -4.12 -5.84
N LEU A 33 -8.08 -3.90 -4.53
CA LEU A 33 -7.57 -4.89 -3.59
C LEU A 33 -8.11 -6.28 -3.98
N PRO A 34 -7.26 -7.32 -4.01
CA PRO A 34 -7.74 -8.66 -4.31
C PRO A 34 -8.94 -8.95 -3.42
N THR A 35 -9.93 -9.71 -3.90
CA THR A 35 -11.22 -9.98 -3.23
C THR A 35 -11.08 -10.88 -1.99
N VAL A 36 -9.99 -10.68 -1.25
CA VAL A 36 -9.50 -11.45 -0.12
C VAL A 36 -9.53 -10.63 1.17
N THR A 37 -9.83 -9.34 1.09
CA THR A 37 -9.99 -8.49 2.27
C THR A 37 -11.30 -8.80 3.00
N SER A 38 -11.25 -8.84 4.33
CA SER A 38 -12.39 -9.21 5.18
C SER A 38 -13.45 -8.11 5.35
N ASN A 39 -13.14 -6.86 5.02
CA ASN A 39 -13.97 -5.67 5.24
C ASN A 39 -13.80 -4.65 4.11
N GLU A 40 -14.57 -4.81 3.05
CA GLU A 40 -14.55 -3.93 1.87
C GLU A 40 -14.85 -2.45 2.21
N LYS A 41 -15.55 -2.14 3.32
CA LYS A 41 -15.90 -0.75 3.67
C LYS A 41 -14.67 0.07 4.08
N LEU A 42 -13.65 -0.60 4.62
CA LEU A 42 -12.37 0.00 5.02
C LEU A 42 -11.30 -0.08 3.92
N ASP A 43 -11.67 -0.57 2.74
CA ASP A 43 -10.81 -0.60 1.57
C ASP A 43 -10.99 0.68 0.74
N PHE A 44 -9.89 1.38 0.48
CA PHE A 44 -9.83 2.59 -0.33
C PHE A 44 -8.88 2.37 -1.53
N PRO A 45 -9.35 1.70 -2.60
CA PRO A 45 -8.54 1.45 -3.78
C PRO A 45 -8.41 2.71 -4.65
N ILE A 46 -7.20 3.24 -4.76
CA ILE A 46 -6.83 4.32 -5.68
C ILE A 46 -6.57 3.74 -7.07
N SER A 47 -7.45 4.04 -8.02
CA SER A 47 -7.31 3.70 -9.44
C SER A 47 -7.19 4.96 -10.30
N GLY A 48 -6.46 4.86 -11.42
CA GLY A 48 -6.24 6.00 -12.33
C GLY A 48 -5.33 7.12 -11.80
N ALA A 49 -4.77 6.97 -10.61
CA ALA A 49 -3.92 7.96 -9.95
C ALA A 49 -2.70 7.31 -9.27
N MET A 50 -1.76 6.82 -10.09
CA MET A 50 -0.44 6.38 -9.60
C MET A 50 0.18 7.44 -8.68
N SER A 51 0.94 7.00 -7.67
CA SER A 51 1.61 7.81 -6.65
C SER A 51 0.75 8.43 -5.56
N LYS A 52 -0.58 8.25 -5.60
CA LYS A 52 -1.50 8.99 -4.71
C LYS A 52 -1.96 8.23 -3.46
N ALA A 53 -1.68 6.93 -3.35
CA ALA A 53 -2.01 6.18 -2.13
C ALA A 53 -1.33 6.79 -0.90
N SER A 54 -0.03 7.07 -0.98
CA SER A 54 0.75 7.68 0.11
C SER A 54 0.20 9.04 0.56
N ASN A 55 -0.23 9.89 -0.37
CA ASN A 55 -0.85 11.17 -0.05
C ASN A 55 -2.21 11.03 0.64
N VAL A 56 -3.07 10.14 0.14
CA VAL A 56 -4.40 9.88 0.72
C VAL A 56 -4.27 9.23 2.10
N ALA A 57 -3.36 8.27 2.24
CA ALA A 57 -3.08 7.60 3.50
C ALA A 57 -2.59 8.58 4.56
N LEU A 58 -1.69 9.52 4.20
CA LEU A 58 -1.27 10.57 5.12
C LEU A 58 -2.44 11.42 5.60
N GLY A 59 -3.30 11.88 4.68
CA GLY A 59 -4.48 12.68 5.02
C GLY A 59 -5.42 11.93 5.96
N LEU A 60 -5.69 10.65 5.69
CA LEU A 60 -6.51 9.80 6.55
C LEU A 60 -5.87 9.57 7.92
N ALA A 61 -4.56 9.31 7.98
CA ALA A 61 -3.85 9.08 9.24
C ALA A 61 -3.91 10.30 10.15
N LEU A 62 -3.76 11.51 9.57
CA LEU A 62 -3.89 12.78 10.29
C LEU A 62 -5.34 13.06 10.72
N ALA A 63 -6.33 12.70 9.91
CA ALA A 63 -7.74 12.92 10.19
C ALA A 63 -8.35 11.89 11.17
N GLN A 64 -7.72 10.73 11.32
CA GLN A 64 -8.18 9.61 12.15
C GLN A 64 -7.02 9.09 13.03
N PRO A 65 -6.47 9.89 13.96
CA PRO A 65 -5.23 9.57 14.67
C PRO A 65 -5.29 8.29 15.52
N ASP A 66 -6.49 7.87 15.93
CA ASP A 66 -6.72 6.68 16.76
C ASP A 66 -6.94 5.40 15.94
N ARG A 67 -6.91 5.47 14.60
CA ARG A 67 -7.14 4.33 13.70
C ARG A 67 -5.89 4.10 12.85
N LYS A 68 -5.45 2.85 12.72
CA LYS A 68 -4.35 2.53 11.80
C LYS A 68 -4.71 2.78 10.35
N VAL A 69 -3.76 3.32 9.59
CA VAL A 69 -3.88 3.52 8.14
C VAL A 69 -2.72 2.83 7.44
N PHE A 70 -3.05 1.89 6.57
CA PHE A 70 -2.10 1.13 5.79
C PHE A 70 -2.05 1.69 4.37
N CYS A 71 -0.95 2.33 4.00
CA CYS A 71 -0.66 2.70 2.62
C CYS A 71 -0.03 1.49 1.93
N LEU A 72 -0.78 0.83 1.06
CA LEU A 72 -0.27 -0.27 0.25
C LEU A 72 0.09 0.27 -1.14
N ASP A 73 1.37 0.61 -1.32
CA ASP A 73 1.89 1.28 -2.53
C ASP A 73 2.69 0.30 -3.39
N GLY A 74 2.87 0.63 -4.67
CA GLY A 74 3.79 -0.07 -5.57
C GLY A 74 5.09 0.70 -5.74
N ASP A 75 6.21 0.01 -5.89
CA ASP A 75 7.53 0.57 -6.23
C ASP A 75 7.49 1.59 -7.40
N GLY A 76 6.90 1.22 -8.53
CA GLY A 76 6.76 2.12 -9.68
C GLY A 76 5.85 3.33 -9.42
N SER A 77 4.89 3.20 -8.49
CA SER A 77 3.99 4.26 -8.05
C SER A 77 4.69 5.23 -7.09
N LEU A 78 5.43 4.71 -6.12
CA LEU A 78 6.21 5.50 -5.18
C LEU A 78 7.33 6.28 -5.89
N LEU A 79 7.99 5.68 -6.89
CA LEU A 79 8.98 6.38 -7.74
C LEU A 79 8.44 7.66 -8.38
N MET A 80 7.16 7.66 -8.77
CA MET A 80 6.53 8.86 -9.38
C MET A 80 6.35 10.01 -8.39
N ASN A 81 6.43 9.75 -7.07
CA ASN A 81 6.30 10.78 -6.04
C ASN A 81 7.12 10.48 -4.79
N LEU A 82 8.45 10.34 -4.94
CA LEU A 82 9.36 10.12 -3.81
C LEU A 82 9.26 11.23 -2.74
N GLY A 83 8.89 12.45 -3.13
CA GLY A 83 8.65 13.55 -2.18
C GLY A 83 7.54 13.27 -1.14
N ALA A 84 6.65 12.32 -1.40
CA ALA A 84 5.67 11.87 -0.42
C ALA A 84 6.33 11.23 0.81
N MET A 85 7.49 10.57 0.66
CA MET A 85 8.23 9.97 1.77
C MET A 85 8.69 11.03 2.78
N VAL A 86 9.20 12.15 2.27
CA VAL A 86 9.63 13.30 3.08
C VAL A 86 8.43 13.99 3.73
N THR A 87 7.32 14.12 3.00
CA THR A 87 6.09 14.69 3.57
C THR A 87 5.55 13.85 4.73
N ILE A 88 5.47 12.52 4.55
CA ILE A 88 4.97 11.59 5.57
C ILE A 88 5.83 11.61 6.83
N SER A 89 7.14 11.45 6.67
CA SER A 89 8.10 11.45 7.78
C SER A 89 8.09 12.76 8.55
N ASN A 90 8.01 13.91 7.86
CA ASN A 90 7.93 15.22 8.50
C ASN A 90 6.61 15.44 9.27
N SER A 91 5.49 14.92 8.75
CA SER A 91 4.20 14.95 9.48
C SER A 91 4.15 13.96 10.65
N ALA A 92 5.00 12.92 10.63
CA ALA A 92 5.17 11.90 11.66
C ALA A 92 3.86 11.29 12.24
N PRO A 93 2.89 10.84 11.42
CA PRO A 93 1.68 10.20 11.92
C PRO A 93 2.01 8.86 12.59
N LYS A 94 1.67 8.74 13.89
CA LYS A 94 1.97 7.56 14.73
C LYS A 94 1.24 6.28 14.29
N ASN A 95 0.15 6.43 13.55
CA ASN A 95 -0.79 5.38 13.13
C ASN A 95 -0.63 4.96 11.66
N LEU A 96 0.36 5.50 10.94
CA LEU A 96 0.56 5.18 9.52
C LEU A 96 1.59 4.07 9.31
N VAL A 97 1.21 3.07 8.52
CA VAL A 97 2.08 2.00 8.03
C VAL A 97 2.13 2.07 6.51
N HIS A 98 3.30 2.37 5.95
CA HIS A 98 3.54 2.43 4.52
C HIS A 98 4.21 1.15 4.04
N VAL A 99 3.43 0.30 3.37
CA VAL A 99 3.87 -0.97 2.82
C VAL A 99 4.15 -0.82 1.34
N LEU A 100 5.40 -1.02 0.94
CA LEU A 100 5.83 -1.00 -0.46
C LEU A 100 5.84 -2.42 -1.04
N PHE A 101 4.99 -2.66 -2.03
CA PHE A 101 4.97 -3.88 -2.82
C PHE A 101 5.92 -3.73 -4.01
N ASN A 102 7.17 -4.15 -3.83
CA ASN A 102 8.24 -4.05 -4.82
C ASN A 102 8.29 -5.32 -5.70
N ASN A 103 7.82 -5.22 -6.94
CA ASN A 103 7.92 -6.28 -7.95
C ASN A 103 8.83 -5.93 -9.13
N LYS A 104 9.52 -4.79 -9.06
CA LYS A 104 10.54 -4.31 -10.00
C LYS A 104 10.02 -3.97 -11.40
N VAL A 105 8.71 -4.02 -11.65
CA VAL A 105 8.12 -3.84 -12.99
C VAL A 105 6.82 -3.05 -12.99
N TYR A 106 6.54 -2.36 -14.10
CA TYR A 106 5.21 -1.83 -14.39
C TYR A 106 4.28 -2.95 -14.88
N ALA A 107 3.82 -3.78 -13.94
CA ALA A 107 2.99 -4.97 -14.15
C ALA A 107 1.72 -4.71 -14.98
N VAL A 108 1.10 -3.56 -14.81
CA VAL A 108 -0.17 -3.18 -15.45
C VAL A 108 0.00 -2.87 -16.94
N THR A 109 1.17 -2.38 -17.36
CA THR A 109 1.43 -1.87 -18.72
C THR A 109 2.28 -2.80 -19.57
N GLY A 110 2.50 -4.04 -19.13
CA GLY A 110 3.24 -5.06 -19.88
C GLY A 110 4.56 -5.51 -19.25
N GLY A 111 4.83 -5.12 -17.99
CA GLY A 111 5.95 -5.68 -17.22
C GLY A 111 7.32 -5.09 -17.54
N GLN A 112 7.37 -3.87 -18.06
CA GLN A 112 8.63 -3.16 -18.26
C GLN A 112 9.31 -2.91 -16.90
N PRO A 113 10.65 -3.04 -16.79
CA PRO A 113 11.36 -2.69 -15.56
C PRO A 113 11.08 -1.25 -15.13
N ILE A 114 10.92 -1.03 -13.84
CA ILE A 114 10.87 0.34 -13.29
C ILE A 114 12.27 0.99 -13.36
N PRO A 115 12.37 2.33 -13.36
CA PRO A 115 13.67 2.99 -13.18
C PRO A 115 14.37 2.51 -11.90
N GLY A 116 15.61 2.05 -12.02
CA GLY A 116 16.39 1.57 -10.87
C GLY A 116 15.92 0.22 -10.30
N SER A 117 15.23 -0.61 -11.07
CA SER A 117 14.66 -1.90 -10.63
C SER A 117 15.59 -2.80 -9.81
N GLU A 118 16.90 -2.77 -10.12
CA GLU A 118 17.92 -3.59 -9.42
C GLU A 118 18.75 -2.83 -8.40
N ASN A 119 18.75 -1.49 -8.43
CA ASN A 119 19.73 -0.67 -7.69
C ASN A 119 19.09 0.26 -6.65
N SER A 120 17.76 0.37 -6.62
CA SER A 120 17.06 1.24 -5.68
C SER A 120 17.09 0.68 -4.26
N ASP A 121 17.75 1.41 -3.35
CA ASP A 121 17.77 1.12 -1.91
C ASP A 121 16.55 1.74 -1.22
N TRP A 122 15.43 1.02 -1.21
CA TRP A 122 14.18 1.47 -0.61
C TRP A 122 14.26 1.64 0.91
N GLU A 123 14.99 0.75 1.58
CA GLU A 123 15.20 0.78 3.02
C GLU A 123 16.00 2.04 3.42
N GLY A 124 17.13 2.27 2.74
CA GLY A 124 17.98 3.44 2.96
C GLY A 124 17.26 4.75 2.62
N MET A 125 16.44 4.77 1.56
CA MET A 125 15.59 5.93 1.24
C MET A 125 14.57 6.21 2.36
N ALA A 126 13.89 5.19 2.88
CA ALA A 126 12.93 5.36 3.98
C ALA A 126 13.59 5.86 5.27
N LYS A 127 14.74 5.29 5.63
CA LYS A 127 15.55 5.75 6.77
C LYS A 127 16.00 7.20 6.59
N SER A 128 16.53 7.53 5.41
CA SER A 128 17.05 8.88 5.11
C SER A 128 15.94 9.92 4.99
N ALA A 129 14.73 9.52 4.57
CA ALA A 129 13.56 10.39 4.59
C ALA A 129 13.10 10.70 6.01
N GLY A 130 13.38 9.82 6.99
CA GLY A 130 13.03 10.01 8.40
C GLY A 130 11.85 9.17 8.88
N TYR A 131 11.57 8.01 8.26
CA TYR A 131 10.60 7.07 8.82
C TYR A 131 11.04 6.59 10.20
N ALA A 132 10.10 6.44 11.12
CA ALA A 132 10.39 6.10 12.52
C ALA A 132 10.89 4.67 12.68
N SER A 133 10.43 3.76 11.81
CA SER A 133 10.86 2.36 11.78
C SER A 133 10.77 1.84 10.36
N VAL A 134 11.70 0.97 9.98
CA VAL A 134 11.80 0.41 8.64
C VAL A 134 12.04 -1.09 8.75
N PHE A 135 11.21 -1.87 8.04
CA PHE A 135 11.28 -3.33 7.98
C PHE A 135 11.38 -3.76 6.52
N THR A 136 12.02 -4.90 6.27
CA THR A 136 12.15 -5.46 4.92
C THR A 136 11.94 -6.97 4.98
N PHE A 137 11.15 -7.49 4.05
CA PHE A 137 10.83 -8.92 3.96
C PHE A 137 10.88 -9.37 2.50
N ASP A 138 11.64 -10.45 2.23
CA ASP A 138 11.79 -11.01 0.89
C ASP A 138 11.09 -12.37 0.71
N ASN A 139 10.57 -12.94 1.80
CA ASN A 139 9.85 -14.21 1.81
C ASN A 139 8.70 -14.21 2.82
N LEU A 140 7.75 -15.11 2.60
CA LEU A 140 6.49 -15.15 3.37
C LEU A 140 6.70 -15.61 4.81
N GLU A 141 7.69 -16.47 5.07
CA GLU A 141 7.98 -16.97 6.40
C GLU A 141 8.49 -15.84 7.31
N ASP A 142 9.47 -15.07 6.85
CA ASP A 142 10.01 -13.92 7.57
C ASP A 142 8.95 -12.83 7.76
N LEU A 143 8.13 -12.57 6.73
CA LEU A 143 7.00 -11.66 6.88
C LEU A 143 6.03 -12.16 7.97
N THR A 144 5.68 -13.45 7.97
CA THR A 144 4.78 -14.04 8.97
C THR A 144 5.33 -13.90 10.38
N ASN A 145 6.64 -14.11 10.55
CA ASN A 145 7.30 -14.06 11.85
C ASN A 145 7.53 -12.62 12.36
N GLY A 146 7.76 -11.66 11.45
CA GLY A 146 8.14 -10.29 11.80
C GLY A 146 7.02 -9.25 11.71
N ILE A 147 5.88 -9.56 11.07
CA ILE A 147 4.84 -8.55 10.83
C ILE A 147 4.26 -7.99 12.14
N ASP A 148 4.13 -8.81 13.19
CA ASP A 148 3.58 -8.34 14.47
C ASP A 148 4.48 -7.28 15.13
N GLU A 149 5.81 -7.41 15.01
CA GLU A 149 6.76 -6.39 15.46
C GLU A 149 6.63 -5.11 14.62
N ALA A 150 6.60 -5.25 13.29
CA ALA A 150 6.47 -4.12 12.39
C ALA A 150 5.19 -3.32 12.63
N LEU A 151 4.09 -4.02 12.92
CA LEU A 151 2.81 -3.39 13.22
C LEU A 151 2.73 -2.85 14.65
N ALA A 152 3.53 -3.34 15.60
CA ALA A 152 3.58 -2.81 16.96
C ALA A 152 4.39 -1.50 17.05
N ALA A 153 5.28 -1.22 16.08
CA ALA A 153 6.06 0.00 16.04
C ALA A 153 5.20 1.27 15.92
N THR A 154 5.62 2.34 16.59
CA THR A 154 4.97 3.66 16.45
C THR A 154 5.42 4.33 15.17
N GLY A 155 4.47 4.75 14.34
CA GLY A 155 4.74 5.23 12.99
C GLY A 155 5.34 6.63 12.85
N PRO A 156 5.63 7.05 11.60
CA PRO A 156 5.31 6.32 10.37
C PRO A 156 6.26 5.14 10.17
N VAL A 157 5.69 3.94 9.98
CA VAL A 157 6.44 2.71 9.72
C VAL A 157 6.55 2.50 8.23
N PHE A 158 7.73 2.13 7.72
CA PHE A 158 7.91 1.66 6.36
C PHE A 158 8.15 0.16 6.34
N ILE A 159 7.44 -0.57 5.49
CA ILE A 159 7.62 -2.01 5.28
C ILE A 159 7.89 -2.23 3.79
N HIS A 160 9.09 -2.68 3.45
CA HIS A 160 9.43 -3.06 2.08
C HIS A 160 9.20 -4.57 1.90
N LEU A 161 8.33 -4.94 0.95
CA LEU A 161 8.09 -6.32 0.57
C LEU A 161 8.65 -6.59 -0.82
N GLU A 162 9.51 -7.61 -0.96
CA GLU A 162 9.82 -8.15 -2.29
C GLU A 162 8.77 -9.18 -2.71
N ILE A 163 8.02 -8.81 -3.74
CA ILE A 163 6.89 -9.60 -4.23
C ILE A 163 7.14 -10.10 -5.65
N LYS A 164 6.50 -11.22 -5.99
CA LYS A 164 6.55 -11.75 -7.36
C LYS A 164 5.81 -10.79 -8.31
N PRO A 165 6.34 -10.56 -9.53
CA PRO A 165 5.63 -9.79 -10.54
C PRO A 165 4.46 -10.62 -11.13
N GLU A 166 3.28 -10.03 -11.13
CA GLU A 166 2.09 -10.54 -11.83
C GLU A 166 1.82 -9.62 -13.02
N ILE A 167 2.12 -10.07 -14.24
CA ILE A 167 1.98 -9.21 -15.44
C ILE A 167 0.63 -9.50 -16.11
N GLU A 168 -0.12 -8.44 -16.39
CA GLU A 168 -1.38 -8.54 -17.13
C GLU A 168 -1.26 -7.79 -18.46
N ASN A 169 -1.32 -8.56 -19.54
CA ASN A 169 -1.20 -8.03 -20.91
C ASN A 169 -2.56 -7.75 -21.55
N THR A 170 -3.67 -8.18 -20.94
CA THR A 170 -5.01 -7.84 -21.41
C THR A 170 -5.17 -6.32 -21.38
N PRO A 171 -5.59 -5.66 -22.48
CA PRO A 171 -5.84 -4.22 -22.47
C PRO A 171 -6.85 -3.84 -21.38
N VAL A 172 -6.60 -2.72 -20.68
CA VAL A 172 -7.37 -2.31 -19.48
C VAL A 172 -8.89 -2.31 -19.72
N GLN A 173 -9.34 -1.89 -20.90
CA GLN A 173 -10.76 -1.86 -21.28
C GLN A 173 -11.44 -3.24 -21.32
N PHE A 174 -10.69 -4.33 -21.41
CA PHE A 174 -11.19 -5.71 -21.45
C PHE A 174 -10.99 -6.47 -20.13
N ARG A 175 -10.37 -5.85 -19.11
CA ARG A 175 -10.19 -6.48 -17.81
C ARG A 175 -11.47 -6.46 -17.01
N THR A 176 -11.65 -7.47 -16.16
CA THR A 176 -12.70 -7.49 -15.14
C THR A 176 -12.57 -6.25 -14.25
N ARG A 177 -13.68 -5.52 -14.10
CA ARG A 177 -13.70 -4.34 -13.23
C ARG A 177 -13.70 -4.77 -11.77
N PRO A 178 -13.01 -4.03 -10.89
CA PRO A 178 -13.07 -4.31 -9.47
C PRO A 178 -14.48 -4.04 -8.94
N LYS A 179 -14.92 -4.86 -7.98
CA LYS A 179 -16.24 -4.72 -7.33
C LYS A 179 -16.37 -3.39 -6.60
N ARG A 180 -15.29 -2.93 -5.96
CA ARG A 180 -15.18 -1.64 -5.28
C ARG A 180 -14.17 -0.75 -5.98
N ASN A 181 -14.52 0.51 -6.20
CA ASN A 181 -13.66 1.50 -6.82
C ASN A 181 -13.53 2.75 -5.94
N VAL A 182 -12.67 3.68 -6.35
CA VAL A 182 -12.40 4.93 -5.61
C VAL A 182 -13.64 5.78 -5.37
N HIS A 183 -14.61 5.79 -6.30
CA HIS A 183 -15.83 6.59 -6.14
C HIS A 183 -16.73 6.02 -5.04
N THR A 184 -16.90 4.69 -5.01
CA THR A 184 -17.62 4.01 -3.92
C THR A 184 -16.90 4.22 -2.58
N ALA A 185 -15.57 4.13 -2.57
CA ALA A 185 -14.79 4.36 -1.35
C ALA A 185 -14.93 5.79 -0.80
N ILE A 186 -14.87 6.81 -1.66
CA ILE A 186 -15.10 8.21 -1.29
C ILE A 186 -16.53 8.42 -0.74
N ALA A 187 -17.52 7.75 -1.35
CA ALA A 187 -18.92 7.88 -0.94
C ALA A 187 -19.17 7.29 0.45
N ASP A 188 -18.65 6.10 0.75
CA ASP A 188 -19.07 5.31 1.92
C ASP A 188 -18.09 5.38 3.10
N LEU A 189 -16.80 5.67 2.85
CA LEU A 189 -15.79 5.64 3.91
C LEU A 189 -16.10 6.64 5.04
N PRO A 190 -16.54 7.89 4.79
CA PRO A 190 -16.86 8.82 5.88
C PRO A 190 -17.91 8.27 6.86
N GLU A 191 -18.97 7.65 6.36
CA GLU A 191 -20.00 7.00 7.19
C GLU A 191 -19.40 5.83 7.98
N THR A 192 -18.58 5.00 7.32
CA THR A 192 -17.88 3.88 7.95
C THR A 192 -16.95 4.33 9.08
N LEU A 193 -16.33 5.49 8.93
CA LEU A 193 -15.47 6.12 9.94
C LEU A 193 -16.27 6.90 11.01
N GLY A 194 -17.60 6.93 10.93
CA GLY A 194 -18.45 7.69 11.86
C GLY A 194 -18.36 9.22 11.70
N VAL A 195 -17.85 9.70 10.57
CA VAL A 195 -17.76 11.13 10.25
C VAL A 195 -19.12 11.61 9.75
N LYS A 196 -19.77 12.48 10.52
CA LYS A 196 -21.00 13.16 10.09
C LYS A 196 -20.66 14.20 9.01
N ARG A 197 -21.35 14.11 7.86
CA ARG A 197 -21.26 15.10 6.78
C ARG A 197 -22.12 16.33 7.07
#